data_AF-A0A4V0X5H5-F1
#
_entry.id   AF-A0A4V0X5H5-F1
#
_cell.length_a   1.000
_cell.length_b   1.000
_cell.length_c   1.000
_cell.angle_alpha   90.00
_cell.angle_beta   90.00
_cell.angle_gamma   90.00
#
_symmetry.space_group_name_H-M   'P 1'
#
loop_
_entity.id
_entity.type
_entity.pdbx_description
1 polymer ?
#
loop_
_entity_poly.entity_id
_entity_poly.type
_entity_poly.pdbx_seq_one_letter_code
_entity_poly.pdbx_strand_id
1 'polypeptide(L)'
;MMLSIHIRPLLWSIILTFLFLETKGQEFRIHSHNDYLRHLPFWEAASANAMSIEVDVILHRDTLFVAHEKESITSNRTFENMYLEPLRLSSSMSFSLHPSLQLLVDCKTEANATLALIIKKCEPYKKFLYQPESGKGVKIIISGNRPPASDYNNSPPYLFFDHQSVDDLDKISFEKIGMVSLPFYKFIRWNGKDTIPAVEKEKVLKITQSVHKYKVPFRFWATPDTPEAWKMLPELGIDFINTDQPIRVSEYLKTNSK
;
A
#
# COMPACT_ATOMS: atom_id res chain seq x y z
N MET A 1 59.62 -4.15 59.79
CA MET A 1 58.24 -3.71 59.50
C MET A 1 58.05 -3.79 57.98
N MET A 2 57.70 -4.96 57.44
CA MET A 2 57.44 -5.13 56.00
C MET A 2 55.92 -5.10 55.77
N LEU A 3 55.44 -4.09 55.04
CA LEU A 3 54.06 -4.06 54.56
C LEU A 3 53.92 -5.00 53.36
N SER A 4 53.09 -6.04 53.50
CA SER A 4 52.66 -6.88 52.39
C SER A 4 51.42 -6.25 51.74
N ILE A 5 51.52 -5.86 50.47
CA ILE A 5 50.40 -5.34 49.68
C ILE A 5 49.74 -6.53 48.98
N HIS A 6 48.52 -6.88 49.40
CA HIS A 6 47.69 -7.88 48.72
C HIS A 6 46.88 -7.21 47.61
N ILE A 7 47.28 -7.41 46.36
CA ILE A 7 46.50 -7.03 45.18
C ILE A 7 45.51 -8.17 44.89
N ARG A 8 44.20 -7.93 45.11
CA ARG A 8 43.15 -8.84 44.69
C ARG A 8 42.89 -8.68 43.18
N PRO A 9 42.82 -9.75 42.38
CA PRO A 9 42.44 -9.65 40.98
C PRO A 9 40.95 -9.34 40.87
N LEU A 10 40.62 -8.22 40.22
CA LEU A 10 39.25 -7.84 39.90
C LEU A 10 38.78 -8.69 38.71
N LEU A 11 37.94 -9.70 38.96
CA LEU A 11 37.26 -10.47 37.92
C LEU A 11 36.22 -9.57 37.25
N TRP A 12 36.50 -9.12 36.02
CA TRP A 12 35.52 -8.47 35.16
C TRP A 12 34.61 -9.53 34.55
N SER A 13 33.39 -9.67 35.08
CA SER A 13 32.34 -10.46 34.45
C SER A 13 31.80 -9.71 33.23
N ILE A 14 32.17 -10.15 32.03
CA ILE A 14 31.57 -9.67 30.77
C ILE A 14 30.19 -10.32 30.65
N ILE A 15 29.13 -9.55 30.90
CA ILE A 15 27.76 -9.96 30.63
C ILE A 15 27.51 -9.76 29.13
N LEU A 16 27.56 -10.85 28.35
CA LEU A 16 27.10 -10.85 26.96
C LEU A 16 25.56 -10.72 26.96
N THR A 17 25.04 -9.52 26.70
CA THR A 17 23.62 -9.32 26.45
C THR A 17 23.32 -9.76 25.02
N PHE A 18 22.75 -10.95 24.85
CA PHE A 18 22.15 -11.32 23.56
C PHE A 18 20.91 -10.45 23.34
N LEU A 19 21.05 -9.43 22.50
CA LEU A 19 19.91 -8.74 21.90
C LEU A 19 19.21 -9.74 20.98
N PHE A 20 18.15 -10.37 21.47
CA PHE A 20 17.16 -10.99 20.60
C PHE A 20 16.54 -9.86 19.78
N LEU A 21 16.94 -9.74 18.50
CA LEU A 21 16.09 -9.05 17.54
C LEU A 21 14.84 -9.91 17.41
N GLU A 22 13.74 -9.50 18.04
CA GLU A 22 12.43 -9.94 17.60
C GLU A 22 12.31 -9.56 16.12
N THR A 23 12.38 -10.57 15.25
CA THR A 23 11.90 -10.42 13.88
C THR A 23 10.40 -10.20 14.01
N LYS A 24 9.95 -8.94 14.12
CA LYS A 24 8.55 -8.62 13.90
C LYS A 24 8.19 -9.23 12.54
N GLY A 25 7.35 -10.26 12.55
CA GLY A 25 6.83 -10.85 11.33
C GLY A 25 6.28 -9.72 10.48
N GLN A 26 6.68 -9.68 9.21
CA GLN A 26 6.24 -8.63 8.31
C GLN A 26 4.72 -8.62 8.25
N GLU A 27 4.12 -7.46 8.54
CA GLU A 27 2.68 -7.31 8.55
C GLU A 27 2.16 -7.37 7.11
N PHE A 28 1.38 -8.41 6.80
CA PHE A 28 0.81 -8.62 5.47
C PHE A 28 -0.27 -7.58 5.19
N ARG A 29 -0.12 -6.82 4.09
CA ARG A 29 -1.16 -5.87 3.66
C ARG A 29 -1.84 -6.38 2.40
N ILE A 30 -3.16 -6.53 2.44
CA ILE A 30 -3.96 -6.91 1.27
C ILE A 30 -4.28 -5.65 0.48
N HIS A 31 -3.98 -5.69 -0.81
CA HIS A 31 -4.44 -4.72 -1.79
C HIS A 31 -5.47 -5.38 -2.72
N SER A 32 -6.73 -4.91 -2.64
CA SER A 32 -7.82 -5.35 -3.52
C SER A 32 -7.65 -4.70 -4.89
N HIS A 33 -7.05 -5.43 -5.81
CA HIS A 33 -6.83 -5.00 -7.19
C HIS A 33 -8.13 -5.17 -7.99
N ASN A 34 -8.36 -4.27 -8.96
CA ASN A 34 -9.59 -4.23 -9.76
C ASN A 34 -10.87 -4.37 -8.93
N ASP A 35 -10.92 -3.74 -7.75
CA ASP A 35 -11.99 -3.96 -6.77
C ASP A 35 -13.39 -3.66 -7.33
N TYR A 36 -13.46 -2.76 -8.31
CA TYR A 36 -14.70 -2.42 -8.97
C TYR A 36 -15.30 -3.60 -9.74
N LEU A 37 -14.51 -4.57 -10.22
CA LEU A 37 -15.03 -5.75 -10.93
C LEU A 37 -15.75 -6.76 -10.01
N ARG A 38 -15.73 -6.55 -8.69
CA ARG A 38 -16.32 -7.45 -7.70
C ARG A 38 -17.85 -7.37 -7.66
N HIS A 39 -18.47 -8.32 -6.97
CA HIS A 39 -19.92 -8.34 -6.79
C HIS A 39 -20.38 -7.25 -5.82
N LEU A 40 -19.69 -7.09 -4.68
CA LEU A 40 -19.87 -5.98 -3.75
C LEU A 40 -18.56 -5.20 -3.57
N PRO A 41 -18.21 -4.31 -4.52
CA PRO A 41 -17.05 -3.42 -4.42
C PRO A 41 -17.04 -2.66 -3.09
N PHE A 42 -15.84 -2.26 -2.65
CA PHE A 42 -15.54 -1.72 -1.32
C PHE A 42 -15.78 -2.70 -0.16
N TRP A 43 -16.96 -3.31 -0.06
CA TRP A 43 -17.37 -4.11 1.09
C TRP A 43 -16.67 -5.47 1.15
N GLU A 44 -16.46 -6.15 0.02
CA GLU A 44 -15.69 -7.39 0.00
C GLU A 44 -14.24 -7.14 0.43
N ALA A 45 -13.59 -6.09 -0.07
CA ALA A 45 -12.24 -5.74 0.35
C ALA A 45 -12.19 -5.32 1.83
N ALA A 46 -13.14 -4.50 2.28
CA ALA A 46 -13.20 -4.06 3.66
C ALA A 46 -13.42 -5.23 4.63
N SER A 47 -14.30 -6.17 4.31
CA SER A 47 -14.52 -7.39 5.11
C SER A 47 -13.34 -8.37 5.08
N ALA A 48 -12.54 -8.34 4.02
CA ALA A 48 -11.24 -9.02 3.94
C ALA A 48 -10.15 -8.36 4.82
N ASN A 49 -10.45 -7.24 5.49
CA ASN A 49 -9.49 -6.40 6.20
C ASN A 49 -8.38 -5.87 5.25
N ALA A 50 -8.74 -5.59 4.00
CA ALA A 50 -7.82 -4.97 3.06
C ALA A 50 -7.39 -3.59 3.54
N MET A 51 -6.12 -3.27 3.34
CA MET A 51 -5.55 -1.98 3.71
C MET A 51 -5.43 -1.05 2.51
N SER A 52 -5.67 -1.56 1.30
CA SER A 52 -5.63 -0.78 0.07
C SER A 52 -6.68 -1.32 -0.90
N ILE A 53 -7.42 -0.44 -1.56
CA ILE A 53 -8.46 -0.79 -2.53
C ILE A 53 -8.21 0.01 -3.81
N GLU A 54 -8.07 -0.65 -4.94
CA GLU A 54 -7.87 -0.01 -6.24
C GLU A 54 -9.19 0.46 -6.85
N VAL A 55 -9.17 1.69 -7.37
CA VAL A 55 -10.30 2.29 -8.09
C VAL A 55 -9.79 2.92 -9.37
N ASP A 56 -10.04 2.27 -10.50
CA ASP A 56 -9.80 2.87 -11.81
C ASP A 56 -10.83 3.97 -12.07
N VAL A 57 -10.37 5.18 -12.38
CA VAL A 57 -11.26 6.31 -12.66
C VAL A 57 -11.01 6.91 -14.04
N ILE A 58 -12.11 7.18 -14.73
CA ILE A 58 -12.14 7.93 -15.99
C ILE A 58 -12.94 9.21 -15.76
N LEU A 59 -12.30 10.35 -16.04
CA LEU A 59 -12.98 11.61 -16.21
C LEU A 59 -13.75 11.60 -17.53
N HIS A 60 -15.07 11.75 -17.45
CA HIS A 60 -15.89 11.99 -18.64
C HIS A 60 -16.88 13.11 -18.33
N ARG A 61 -16.66 14.27 -18.96
CA ARG A 61 -17.36 15.53 -18.66
C ARG A 61 -17.10 15.92 -17.19
N ASP A 62 -18.15 16.16 -16.40
CA ASP A 62 -18.03 16.57 -14.98
C ASP A 62 -18.19 15.41 -13.99
N THR A 63 -17.96 14.17 -14.43
CA THR A 63 -18.16 12.95 -13.65
C THR A 63 -16.93 12.06 -13.66
N LEU A 64 -16.60 11.50 -12.49
CA LEU A 64 -15.60 10.43 -12.34
C LEU A 64 -16.30 9.08 -12.39
N PHE A 65 -16.20 8.39 -13.51
CA PHE A 65 -16.71 7.04 -13.66
C PHE A 65 -15.66 6.03 -13.21
N VAL A 66 -16.09 4.95 -12.58
CA VAL A 66 -15.24 3.83 -12.19
C VAL A 66 -15.22 2.82 -13.34
N ALA A 67 -14.11 2.80 -14.07
CA ALA A 67 -13.95 2.02 -15.30
C ALA A 67 -12.46 1.99 -15.71
N HIS A 68 -12.02 0.90 -16.35
CA HIS A 68 -10.67 0.81 -16.91
C HIS A 68 -10.54 1.55 -18.24
N GLU A 69 -11.55 1.39 -19.10
CA GLU A 69 -11.61 1.96 -20.45
C GLU A 69 -12.93 2.70 -20.65
N LYS A 70 -12.95 3.69 -21.56
CA LYS A 70 -14.13 4.56 -21.78
C LYS A 70 -15.36 3.77 -22.19
N GLU A 71 -15.17 2.69 -22.93
CA GLU A 71 -16.20 1.79 -23.43
C GLU A 71 -16.85 0.98 -22.30
N SER A 72 -16.18 0.84 -21.16
CA SER A 72 -16.66 0.11 -19.98
C SER A 72 -17.41 0.98 -18.97
N ILE A 73 -17.60 2.28 -19.26
CA ILE A 73 -18.36 3.19 -18.41
C ILE A 73 -19.82 2.75 -18.30
N THR A 74 -20.33 2.67 -17.08
CA THR A 74 -21.77 2.59 -16.81
C THR A 74 -22.22 3.78 -15.95
N SER A 75 -23.42 4.30 -16.25
CA SER A 75 -23.89 5.59 -15.72
C SER A 75 -24.00 5.65 -14.19
N ASN A 76 -24.23 4.51 -13.53
CA ASN A 76 -24.39 4.42 -12.07
C ASN A 76 -23.08 4.14 -11.32
N ARG A 77 -21.98 3.82 -12.02
CA ARG A 77 -20.70 3.44 -11.43
C ARG A 77 -19.77 4.65 -11.38
N THR A 78 -20.02 5.53 -10.40
CA THR A 78 -19.20 6.72 -10.15
C THR A 78 -18.29 6.51 -8.93
N PHE A 79 -17.21 7.28 -8.85
CA PHE A 79 -16.29 7.22 -7.71
C PHE A 79 -17.02 7.49 -6.38
N GLU A 80 -17.93 8.48 -6.37
CA GLU A 80 -18.73 8.75 -5.19
C GLU A 80 -19.62 7.56 -4.81
N ASN A 81 -20.41 7.03 -5.74
CA ASN A 81 -21.38 5.97 -5.44
C ASN A 81 -20.71 4.66 -5.02
N MET A 82 -19.57 4.33 -5.63
CA MET A 82 -18.90 3.05 -5.43
C MET A 82 -17.93 3.05 -4.25
N TYR A 83 -17.38 4.20 -3.84
CA TYR A 83 -16.32 4.23 -2.83
C TYR A 83 -16.48 5.30 -1.74
N LEU A 84 -16.83 6.55 -2.09
CA LEU A 84 -16.97 7.60 -1.07
C LEU A 84 -18.24 7.45 -0.22
N GLU A 85 -19.37 7.12 -0.85
CA GLU A 85 -20.62 6.82 -0.14
C GLU A 85 -20.48 5.56 0.73
N PRO A 86 -19.95 4.42 0.25
CA PRO A 86 -19.64 3.27 1.10
C PRO A 86 -18.71 3.59 2.27
N LEU A 87 -17.70 4.46 2.08
CA LEU A 87 -16.85 4.95 3.17
C LEU A 87 -17.65 5.75 4.22
N ARG A 88 -18.56 6.63 3.80
CA ARG A 88 -19.45 7.33 4.72
C ARG A 88 -20.37 6.36 5.46
N LEU A 89 -20.92 5.38 4.73
CA LEU A 89 -21.85 4.39 5.26
C LEU A 89 -21.19 3.46 6.28
N SER A 90 -19.94 3.05 6.06
CA SER A 90 -19.21 2.17 7.00
C SER A 90 -19.15 2.79 8.39
N SER A 91 -18.89 4.10 8.47
CA SER A 91 -18.92 4.84 9.74
C SER A 91 -20.33 4.87 10.35
N SER A 92 -21.38 5.07 9.56
CA SER A 92 -22.76 5.10 10.07
C SER A 92 -23.29 3.74 10.54
N MET A 93 -22.76 2.66 9.97
CA MET A 93 -23.12 1.28 10.31
C MET A 93 -22.25 0.70 11.43
N SER A 94 -21.33 1.49 12.00
CA SER A 94 -20.29 1.00 12.93
C SER A 94 -19.45 -0.15 12.35
N PHE A 95 -19.35 -0.20 11.02
CA PHE A 95 -18.48 -1.16 10.35
C PHE A 95 -17.02 -0.73 10.53
N SER A 96 -16.22 -1.59 11.16
CA SER A 96 -14.82 -1.30 11.43
C SER A 96 -13.97 -1.52 10.18
N LEU A 97 -13.53 -0.42 9.57
CA LEU A 97 -12.51 -0.45 8.52
C LEU A 97 -11.13 -0.68 9.13
N HIS A 98 -10.21 -1.24 8.33
CA HIS A 98 -8.81 -1.29 8.74
C HIS A 98 -8.29 0.13 9.02
N PRO A 99 -7.59 0.39 10.15
CA PRO A 99 -7.17 1.74 10.53
C PRO A 99 -6.27 2.44 9.51
N SER A 100 -5.52 1.64 8.74
CA SER A 100 -4.58 2.10 7.73
C SER A 100 -5.14 2.01 6.29
N LEU A 101 -6.46 1.86 6.13
CA LEU A 101 -7.08 1.73 4.80
C LEU A 101 -6.76 2.95 3.92
N GLN A 102 -6.39 2.68 2.67
CA GLN A 102 -6.24 3.67 1.62
C GLN A 102 -7.06 3.30 0.37
N LEU A 103 -7.51 4.29 -0.38
CA LEU A 103 -8.01 4.10 -1.74
C LEU A 103 -6.88 4.46 -2.71
N LEU A 104 -6.46 3.50 -3.54
CA LEU A 104 -5.55 3.73 -4.65
C LEU A 104 -6.37 4.09 -5.88
N VAL A 105 -6.44 5.37 -6.21
CA VAL A 105 -7.24 5.90 -7.31
C VAL A 105 -6.35 5.98 -8.55
N ASP A 106 -6.50 5.02 -9.46
CA ASP A 106 -5.74 4.95 -10.71
C ASP A 106 -6.44 5.77 -11.81
N CYS A 107 -5.84 6.93 -12.12
CA CYS A 107 -6.40 7.89 -13.06
C CYS A 107 -6.07 7.48 -14.50
N LYS A 108 -7.09 7.13 -15.28
CA LYS A 108 -6.96 6.70 -16.69
C LYS A 108 -7.07 7.85 -17.70
N THR A 109 -7.40 9.05 -17.24
CA THR A 109 -7.56 10.29 -18.04
C THR A 109 -6.56 11.36 -17.64
N GLU A 110 -6.62 12.55 -18.25
CA GLU A 110 -5.66 13.64 -18.01
C GLU A 110 -5.50 13.99 -16.53
N ALA A 111 -4.25 14.08 -16.07
CA ALA A 111 -3.93 14.13 -14.65
C ALA A 111 -4.55 15.32 -13.91
N ASN A 112 -4.37 16.54 -14.41
CA ASN A 112 -4.76 17.75 -13.69
C ASN A 112 -6.27 17.89 -13.54
N ALA A 113 -7.04 17.67 -14.61
CA ALA A 113 -8.49 17.78 -14.56
C ALA A 113 -9.12 16.64 -13.72
N THR A 114 -8.59 15.42 -13.85
CA THR A 114 -9.04 14.27 -13.05
C THR A 114 -8.78 14.52 -11.57
N LEU A 115 -7.57 14.95 -11.20
CA LEU A 115 -7.19 15.25 -9.82
C LEU A 115 -8.05 16.37 -9.22
N ALA A 116 -8.28 17.46 -9.96
CA ALA A 116 -9.12 18.57 -9.50
C ALA A 116 -10.56 18.09 -9.21
N LEU A 117 -11.11 17.21 -10.05
CA LEU A 117 -12.43 16.64 -9.80
C LEU A 117 -12.43 15.67 -8.62
N ILE A 118 -11.39 14.84 -8.44
CA ILE A 118 -11.24 13.96 -7.26
C ILE A 118 -11.28 14.79 -5.98
N ILE A 119 -10.49 15.86 -5.91
CA ILE A 119 -10.47 16.76 -4.74
C ILE A 119 -11.87 17.33 -4.48
N LYS A 120 -12.55 17.84 -5.52
CA LYS A 120 -13.91 18.36 -5.42
C LYS A 120 -14.92 17.31 -4.92
N LYS A 121 -14.82 16.06 -5.38
CA LYS A 121 -15.72 14.97 -4.96
C LYS A 121 -15.40 14.46 -3.55
N CYS A 122 -14.16 14.54 -3.09
CA CYS A 122 -13.75 14.16 -1.74
C CYS A 122 -14.17 15.17 -0.66
N GLU A 123 -14.35 16.45 -0.99
CA GLU A 123 -14.62 17.51 0.00
C GLU A 123 -15.81 17.22 0.94
N PRO A 124 -16.99 16.73 0.46
CA PRO A 124 -18.10 16.36 1.35
C PRO A 124 -17.77 15.20 2.32
N TYR A 125 -16.73 14.42 2.02
CA TYR A 125 -16.32 13.23 2.78
C TYR A 125 -15.07 13.46 3.64
N LYS A 126 -14.50 14.67 3.66
CA LYS A 126 -13.21 14.98 4.29
C LYS A 126 -13.06 14.49 5.73
N LYS A 127 -14.15 14.44 6.51
CA LYS A 127 -14.14 13.96 7.91
C LYS A 127 -13.83 12.46 8.05
N PHE A 128 -13.99 11.67 6.99
CA PHE A 128 -13.65 10.24 6.95
C PHE A 128 -12.27 9.99 6.34
N LEU A 129 -11.69 11.02 5.71
CA LEU A 129 -10.38 10.95 5.09
C LEU A 129 -9.28 11.27 6.10
N TYR A 130 -8.03 11.01 5.71
CA TYR A 130 -6.86 11.14 6.57
C TYR A 130 -6.69 12.57 7.12
N GLN A 131 -6.52 12.66 8.45
CA GLN A 131 -6.31 13.91 9.18
C GLN A 131 -4.94 13.86 9.89
N PRO A 132 -3.98 14.74 9.53
CA PRO A 132 -2.64 14.73 10.10
C PRO A 132 -2.59 14.82 11.63
N GLU A 133 -3.49 15.60 12.23
CA GLU A 133 -3.52 15.86 13.67
C GLU A 133 -3.83 14.60 14.48
N SER A 134 -4.68 13.73 13.92
CA SER A 134 -5.08 12.46 14.55
C SER A 134 -4.29 11.26 14.04
N GLY A 135 -3.66 11.38 12.87
CA GLY A 135 -3.06 10.27 12.14
C GLY A 135 -4.06 9.22 11.64
N LYS A 136 -5.37 9.51 11.68
CA LYS A 136 -6.46 8.57 11.34
C LYS A 136 -7.20 8.99 10.08
N GLY A 137 -7.93 8.05 9.50
CA GLY A 137 -8.80 8.26 8.34
C GLY A 137 -8.20 7.70 7.05
N VAL A 138 -9.03 7.59 6.02
CA VAL A 138 -8.65 6.95 4.75
C VAL A 138 -7.79 7.89 3.92
N LYS A 139 -6.62 7.41 3.48
CA LYS A 139 -5.78 8.13 2.52
C LYS A 139 -6.29 7.92 1.10
N ILE A 140 -6.19 8.95 0.26
CA ILE A 140 -6.38 8.85 -1.19
C ILE A 140 -5.00 8.85 -1.84
N ILE A 141 -4.63 7.74 -2.48
CA ILE A 141 -3.36 7.58 -3.18
C ILE A 141 -3.61 7.69 -4.68
N ILE A 142 -3.14 8.75 -5.32
CA ILE A 142 -3.29 8.95 -6.77
C ILE A 142 -2.24 8.11 -7.51
N SER A 143 -2.73 7.25 -8.39
CA SER A 143 -1.95 6.40 -9.30
C SER A 143 -2.31 6.71 -10.76
N GLY A 144 -1.67 6.03 -11.71
CA GLY A 144 -1.89 6.24 -13.14
C GLY A 144 -1.37 7.59 -13.61
N ASN A 145 -2.19 8.33 -14.34
CA ASN A 145 -1.86 9.69 -14.77
C ASN A 145 -1.84 10.63 -13.56
N ARG A 146 -0.67 11.22 -13.29
CA ARG A 146 -0.40 12.12 -12.16
C ARG A 146 0.21 13.43 -12.65
N PRO A 147 0.02 14.55 -11.93
CA PRO A 147 0.80 15.75 -12.18
C PRO A 147 2.30 15.49 -11.92
N PRO A 148 3.20 16.39 -12.34
CA PRO A 148 4.60 16.32 -11.95
C PRO A 148 4.77 16.32 -10.42
N ALA A 149 5.78 15.62 -9.91
CA ALA A 149 6.04 15.51 -8.47
C ALA A 149 6.28 16.87 -7.78
N SER A 150 6.70 17.90 -8.54
CA SER A 150 6.83 19.28 -8.05
C SER A 150 5.51 19.86 -7.55
N ASP A 151 4.38 19.36 -8.02
CA ASP A 151 3.06 19.93 -7.75
C ASP A 151 2.33 19.21 -6.61
N TYR A 152 2.89 18.09 -6.10
CA TYR A 152 2.23 17.24 -5.10
C TYR A 152 1.91 17.98 -3.80
N ASN A 153 2.77 18.91 -3.38
CA ASN A 153 2.60 19.67 -2.15
C ASN A 153 1.41 20.65 -2.19
N ASN A 154 0.82 20.91 -3.37
CA ASN A 154 -0.40 21.70 -3.49
C ASN A 154 -1.68 20.91 -3.12
N SER A 155 -1.55 19.62 -2.81
CA SER A 155 -2.70 18.74 -2.60
C SER A 155 -3.19 18.74 -1.13
N PRO A 156 -4.50 18.51 -0.90
CA PRO A 156 -5.07 18.40 0.44
C PRO A 156 -4.34 17.37 1.33
N PRO A 157 -4.43 17.48 2.68
CA PRO A 157 -3.67 16.62 3.60
C PRO A 157 -3.95 15.12 3.46
N TYR A 158 -5.16 14.74 3.05
CA TYR A 158 -5.54 13.33 2.87
C TYR A 158 -5.05 12.69 1.58
N LEU A 159 -4.49 13.50 0.66
CA LEU A 159 -4.11 13.08 -0.68
C LEU A 159 -2.60 12.91 -0.78
N PHE A 160 -2.20 11.75 -1.29
CA PHE A 160 -0.84 11.30 -1.51
C PHE A 160 -0.73 10.68 -2.91
N PHE A 161 0.47 10.33 -3.34
CA PHE A 161 0.76 9.82 -4.68
C PHE A 161 1.49 8.49 -4.64
N ASP A 162 1.19 7.62 -5.61
CA ASP A 162 1.95 6.42 -5.93
C ASP A 162 3.11 6.80 -6.84
N HIS A 163 4.35 6.66 -6.39
CA HIS A 163 5.53 6.85 -7.24
C HIS A 163 5.80 5.57 -8.03
N GLN A 164 6.11 5.67 -9.32
CA GLN A 164 6.21 4.49 -10.21
C GLN A 164 7.59 4.30 -10.84
N SER A 165 8.63 4.72 -10.13
CA SER A 165 10.02 4.62 -10.53
C SER A 165 10.90 4.35 -9.31
N VAL A 166 12.05 3.72 -9.54
CA VAL A 166 13.12 3.56 -8.55
C VAL A 166 14.43 4.24 -8.97
N ASP A 167 14.45 4.86 -10.15
CA ASP A 167 15.67 5.45 -10.74
C ASP A 167 15.93 6.88 -10.23
N ASP A 168 14.94 7.51 -9.62
CA ASP A 168 14.91 8.92 -9.23
C ASP A 168 14.50 9.15 -7.77
N LEU A 169 14.55 8.11 -6.93
CA LEU A 169 14.14 8.19 -5.53
C LEU A 169 14.86 9.34 -4.78
N ASP A 170 16.17 9.52 -5.00
CA ASP A 170 16.94 10.59 -4.34
C ASP A 170 16.62 12.01 -4.86
N LYS A 171 15.77 12.14 -5.89
CA LYS A 171 15.47 13.41 -6.57
C LYS A 171 14.09 13.96 -6.26
N ILE A 172 13.26 13.23 -5.52
CA ILE A 172 11.88 13.62 -5.20
C ILE A 172 11.68 13.80 -3.69
N SER A 173 10.66 14.58 -3.32
CA SER A 173 10.19 14.64 -1.92
C SER A 173 9.24 13.49 -1.63
N PHE A 174 9.43 12.83 -0.48
CA PHE A 174 8.55 11.76 0.00
C PHE A 174 7.40 12.23 0.89
N GLU A 175 7.28 13.54 1.15
CA GLU A 175 6.23 14.10 2.02
C GLU A 175 4.81 13.74 1.55
N LYS A 176 4.61 13.72 0.23
CA LYS A 176 3.34 13.37 -0.41
C LYS A 176 3.34 12.01 -1.10
N ILE A 177 4.38 11.20 -0.92
CA ILE A 177 4.43 9.85 -1.47
C ILE A 177 3.80 8.89 -0.47
N GLY A 178 2.70 8.26 -0.88
CA GLY A 178 1.99 7.28 -0.05
C GLY A 178 2.52 5.87 -0.21
N MET A 179 3.11 5.56 -1.37
CA MET A 179 3.70 4.28 -1.70
C MET A 179 4.53 4.37 -2.99
N VAL A 180 5.32 3.32 -3.26
CA VAL A 180 5.98 3.11 -4.55
C VAL A 180 5.43 1.83 -5.18
N SER A 181 4.96 1.88 -6.42
CA SER A 181 4.49 0.72 -7.17
C SER A 181 5.29 0.47 -8.43
N LEU A 182 5.60 -0.79 -8.73
CA LEU A 182 6.22 -1.16 -10.00
C LEU A 182 5.46 -2.31 -10.68
N PRO A 183 5.57 -2.46 -12.01
CA PRO A 183 5.11 -3.65 -12.71
C PRO A 183 6.02 -4.84 -12.43
N PHE A 184 5.48 -5.92 -11.87
CA PHE A 184 6.25 -7.13 -11.57
C PHE A 184 6.99 -7.69 -12.79
N TYR A 185 6.28 -7.83 -13.91
CA TYR A 185 6.77 -8.45 -15.14
C TYR A 185 7.97 -7.73 -15.80
N LYS A 186 8.22 -6.45 -15.47
CA LYS A 186 9.40 -5.73 -15.97
C LYS A 186 10.69 -6.20 -15.27
N PHE A 187 10.57 -6.71 -14.05
CA PHE A 187 11.72 -7.04 -13.22
C PHE A 187 11.89 -8.55 -13.04
N ILE A 188 10.77 -9.27 -12.90
CA ILE A 188 10.69 -10.65 -12.41
C ILE A 188 9.90 -11.51 -13.43
N ARG A 189 10.32 -12.76 -13.64
CA ARG A 189 9.68 -13.71 -14.58
C ARG A 189 9.03 -14.89 -13.87
N TRP A 190 9.35 -15.11 -12.60
CA TRP A 190 8.75 -16.15 -11.76
C TRP A 190 7.22 -16.10 -11.79
N ASN A 191 6.60 -17.27 -11.95
CA ASN A 191 5.17 -17.41 -12.21
C ASN A 191 4.32 -17.69 -10.96
N GLY A 192 4.92 -17.71 -9.77
CA GLY A 192 4.20 -17.95 -8.53
C GLY A 192 3.87 -19.41 -8.24
N LYS A 193 4.57 -20.40 -8.80
CA LYS A 193 4.30 -21.83 -8.52
C LYS A 193 5.45 -22.55 -7.85
N ASP A 194 6.65 -22.37 -8.38
CA ASP A 194 7.85 -23.05 -7.88
C ASP A 194 8.69 -22.14 -6.99
N THR A 195 9.91 -22.57 -6.65
CA THR A 195 10.86 -21.68 -5.97
C THR A 195 11.23 -20.51 -6.86
N ILE A 196 11.16 -19.28 -6.34
CA ILE A 196 11.65 -18.09 -7.03
C ILE A 196 13.16 -18.25 -7.33
N PRO A 197 13.63 -18.03 -8.57
CA PRO A 197 15.05 -18.11 -8.90
C PRO A 197 15.88 -17.16 -8.02
N ALA A 198 17.05 -17.61 -7.55
CA ALA A 198 17.88 -16.83 -6.61
C ALA A 198 18.25 -15.44 -7.14
N VAL A 199 18.51 -15.31 -8.45
CA VAL A 199 18.80 -14.02 -9.10
C VAL A 199 17.60 -13.08 -9.07
N GLU A 200 16.39 -13.60 -9.28
CA GLU A 200 15.16 -12.81 -9.21
C GLU A 200 14.83 -12.42 -7.77
N LYS A 201 15.05 -13.34 -6.82
CA LYS A 201 14.95 -13.06 -5.38
C LYS A 201 15.85 -11.90 -4.96
N GLU A 202 17.11 -11.92 -5.35
CA GLU A 202 18.06 -10.84 -5.06
C GLU A 202 17.62 -9.51 -5.69
N LYS A 203 17.02 -9.56 -6.88
CA LYS A 203 16.49 -8.36 -7.56
C LYS A 203 15.32 -7.75 -6.81
N VAL A 204 14.36 -8.56 -6.35
CA VAL A 204 13.24 -8.08 -5.51
C VAL A 204 13.79 -7.43 -4.25
N LEU A 205 14.69 -8.11 -3.53
CA LEU A 205 15.29 -7.59 -2.29
C LEU A 205 16.01 -6.25 -2.50
N LYS A 206 16.78 -6.10 -3.59
CA LYS A 206 17.45 -4.83 -3.90
C LYS A 206 16.45 -3.69 -4.14
N ILE A 207 15.37 -3.98 -4.88
CA ILE A 207 14.31 -3.00 -5.16
C ILE A 207 13.61 -2.59 -3.86
N THR A 208 13.13 -3.55 -3.08
CA THR A 208 12.39 -3.27 -1.83
C THR A 208 13.26 -2.51 -0.83
N GLN A 209 14.51 -2.92 -0.64
CA GLN A 209 15.48 -2.20 0.20
C GLN A 209 15.75 -0.77 -0.27
N SER A 210 15.79 -0.52 -1.60
CA SER A 210 16.01 0.84 -2.12
C SER A 210 14.85 1.77 -1.77
N VAL A 211 13.61 1.27 -1.81
CA VAL A 211 12.39 2.03 -1.49
C VAL A 211 12.23 2.21 0.02
N HIS A 212 12.47 1.17 0.81
CA HIS A 212 12.26 1.20 2.27
C HIS A 212 13.17 2.19 3.00
N LYS A 213 14.29 2.63 2.39
CA LYS A 213 15.11 3.76 2.89
C LYS A 213 14.29 5.03 3.12
N TYR A 214 13.23 5.21 2.34
CA TYR A 214 12.35 6.38 2.38
C TYR A 214 11.11 6.18 3.26
N LYS A 215 11.00 5.05 3.97
CA LYS A 215 9.93 4.75 4.93
C LYS A 215 8.52 4.78 4.34
N VAL A 216 8.40 4.52 3.03
CA VAL A 216 7.12 4.31 2.34
C VAL A 216 6.99 2.85 1.90
N PRO A 217 5.76 2.30 1.85
CA PRO A 217 5.55 0.93 1.43
C PRO A 217 5.76 0.74 -0.08
N PHE A 218 6.12 -0.48 -0.45
CA PHE A 218 6.33 -0.94 -1.82
C PHE A 218 5.27 -1.95 -2.26
N ARG A 219 4.79 -1.83 -3.50
CA ARG A 219 3.88 -2.78 -4.17
C ARG A 219 4.45 -3.20 -5.52
N PHE A 220 4.37 -4.48 -5.85
CA PHE A 220 4.36 -4.89 -7.25
C PHE A 220 2.91 -5.14 -7.70
N TRP A 221 2.51 -4.57 -8.84
CA TRP A 221 1.27 -4.93 -9.52
C TRP A 221 1.56 -5.94 -10.64
N ALA A 222 0.52 -6.64 -11.11
CA ALA A 222 0.64 -7.78 -12.01
C ALA A 222 1.56 -8.90 -11.48
N THR A 223 1.52 -9.13 -10.16
CA THR A 223 2.14 -10.30 -9.53
C THR A 223 1.31 -11.55 -9.80
N PRO A 224 1.90 -12.76 -9.74
CA PRO A 224 1.13 -13.98 -9.65
C PRO A 224 0.17 -13.93 -8.44
N ASP A 225 -1.09 -14.32 -8.64
CA ASP A 225 -2.14 -14.33 -7.61
C ASP A 225 -2.36 -15.77 -7.09
N THR A 226 -1.34 -16.32 -6.45
CA THR A 226 -1.28 -17.71 -5.96
C THR A 226 -0.84 -17.77 -4.49
N PRO A 227 -1.22 -18.83 -3.74
CA PRO A 227 -0.75 -19.02 -2.36
C PRO A 227 0.77 -18.93 -2.18
N GLU A 228 1.54 -19.48 -3.13
CA GLU A 228 2.99 -19.44 -3.10
C GLU A 228 3.52 -18.00 -3.26
N ALA A 229 2.92 -17.19 -4.14
CA ALA A 229 3.27 -15.78 -4.26
C ALA A 229 2.84 -14.95 -3.05
N TRP A 230 1.64 -15.20 -2.51
CA TRP A 230 1.15 -14.52 -1.30
C TRP A 230 2.03 -14.78 -0.08
N LYS A 231 2.70 -15.93 -0.03
CA LYS A 231 3.71 -16.23 0.99
C LYS A 231 5.07 -15.63 0.68
N MET A 232 5.62 -15.92 -0.50
CA MET A 232 7.00 -15.61 -0.83
C MET A 232 7.26 -14.12 -1.01
N LEU A 233 6.35 -13.38 -1.67
CA LEU A 233 6.57 -11.97 -2.00
C LEU A 233 6.69 -11.08 -0.75
N PRO A 234 5.83 -11.24 0.28
CA PRO A 234 6.04 -10.57 1.56
C PRO A 234 7.41 -10.86 2.15
N GLU A 235 7.89 -12.11 2.21
CA GLU A 235 9.22 -12.45 2.75
C GLU A 235 10.40 -11.74 2.04
N LEU A 236 10.16 -11.17 0.85
CA LEU A 236 11.14 -10.38 0.09
C LEU A 236 10.98 -8.86 0.27
N GLY A 237 10.18 -8.43 1.25
CA GLY A 237 9.95 -7.03 1.57
C GLY A 237 8.87 -6.35 0.73
N ILE A 238 8.01 -7.09 0.02
CA ILE A 238 6.85 -6.49 -0.66
C ILE A 238 5.76 -6.25 0.37
N ASP A 239 5.32 -5.00 0.54
CA ASP A 239 4.40 -4.62 1.60
C ASP A 239 2.94 -4.96 1.28
N PHE A 240 2.56 -4.91 0.00
CA PHE A 240 1.20 -5.19 -0.45
C PHE A 240 1.13 -6.46 -1.31
N ILE A 241 0.30 -7.41 -0.88
CA ILE A 241 -0.17 -8.52 -1.71
C ILE A 241 -1.22 -7.96 -2.67
N ASN A 242 -0.86 -7.90 -3.95
CA ASN A 242 -1.77 -7.48 -5.02
C ASN A 242 -2.63 -8.67 -5.46
N THR A 243 -3.95 -8.60 -5.24
CA THR A 243 -4.84 -9.74 -5.49
C THR A 243 -6.18 -9.31 -6.05
N ASP A 244 -6.73 -10.12 -6.95
CA ASP A 244 -8.14 -10.01 -7.38
C ASP A 244 -9.06 -10.83 -6.44
N GLN A 245 -8.51 -11.45 -5.39
CA GLN A 245 -9.20 -12.36 -4.46
C GLN A 245 -8.91 -12.05 -2.97
N PRO A 246 -9.18 -10.82 -2.48
CA PRO A 246 -8.88 -10.36 -1.12
C PRO A 246 -9.49 -11.23 -0.03
N ILE A 247 -10.72 -11.75 -0.19
CA ILE A 247 -11.33 -12.68 0.79
C ILE A 247 -10.50 -13.96 0.92
N ARG A 248 -10.12 -14.57 -0.22
CA ARG A 248 -9.30 -15.78 -0.25
C ARG A 248 -7.91 -15.53 0.35
N VAL A 249 -7.30 -14.38 0.05
CA VAL A 249 -6.03 -13.99 0.69
C VAL A 249 -6.20 -13.79 2.20
N SER A 250 -7.28 -13.14 2.64
CA SER A 250 -7.59 -12.95 4.06
C SER A 250 -7.71 -14.30 4.80
N GLU A 251 -8.41 -15.27 4.21
CA GLU A 251 -8.53 -16.63 4.74
C GLU A 251 -7.19 -17.37 4.75
N TYR A 252 -6.41 -17.26 3.68
CA TYR A 252 -5.07 -17.82 3.58
C TYR A 252 -4.16 -17.28 4.69
N LEU A 253 -4.14 -15.97 4.91
CA LEU A 253 -3.33 -15.34 5.95
C LEU A 253 -3.80 -15.76 7.35
N LYS A 254 -5.11 -15.83 7.62
CA LYS A 254 -5.64 -16.30 8.91
C LYS A 254 -5.23 -17.73 9.26
N THR A 255 -5.09 -18.59 8.25
CA THR A 255 -4.75 -20.00 8.43
C THR A 255 -3.23 -20.24 8.51
N ASN A 256 -2.43 -19.39 7.86
CA ASN A 256 -0.98 -19.59 7.72
C ASN A 256 -0.12 -18.58 8.53
N SER A 257 -0.71 -17.62 9.24
CA SER A 257 0.02 -16.67 10.11
C SER A 257 0.26 -17.20 11.54
N LYS A 258 0.35 -18.52 11.73
CA LYS A 258 0.64 -19.17 13.02
C LYS A 258 2.05 -19.70 13.07
#